data_AF-A0A917W3K5-F1
#
_entry.id   AF-A0A917W3K5-F1
#
_cell.length_a   1.000
_cell.length_b   1.000
_cell.length_c   1.000
_cell.angle_alpha   90.00
_cell.angle_beta   90.00
_cell.angle_gamma   90.00
#
_symmetry.space_group_name_H-M   'P 1'
#
loop_
_entity.id
_entity.type
_entity.pdbx_description
1 polymer ?
#
loop_
_entity_poly.entity_id
_entity_poly.type
_entity_poly.pdbx_seq_one_letter_code
_entity_poly.pdbx_strand_id
1 'polypeptide(L)'
;MGSDQAPLPVPGQLARVLKGKETGSYFVIVRLLDRRFVEIADGDRRRFDNAKKKNISHLDLQSYVSAEVQKSLRETGRVTNGKLRFAIAHYLDEEVCNKRKGESADG
;
A
#
# COMPACT_ATOMS: atom_id res chain seq x y z
N MET A 1 16.65 -24.57 -13.05
CA MET A 1 16.46 -23.85 -11.77
C MET A 1 15.56 -22.66 -12.00
N GLY A 2 14.26 -22.80 -11.72
CA GLY A 2 13.32 -21.67 -11.83
C GLY A 2 13.50 -20.75 -10.63
N SER A 3 14.05 -19.56 -10.86
CA SER A 3 14.02 -18.48 -9.89
C SER A 3 12.57 -17.98 -9.78
N ASP A 4 11.81 -18.59 -8.87
CA ASP A 4 10.54 -18.07 -8.38
C ASP A 4 10.81 -16.74 -7.65
N GLN A 5 10.99 -15.67 -8.42
CA GLN A 5 11.06 -14.33 -7.87
C GLN A 5 9.62 -13.86 -7.61
N ALA A 6 9.11 -14.20 -6.43
CA ALA A 6 7.94 -13.53 -5.89
C ALA A 6 8.15 -12.00 -5.98
N PRO A 7 7.14 -11.22 -6.40
CA PRO A 7 7.27 -9.79 -6.58
C PRO A 7 7.71 -9.14 -5.27
N LEU A 8 8.84 -8.43 -5.32
CA LEU A 8 9.37 -7.74 -4.15
C LEU A 8 8.52 -6.49 -3.87
N PRO A 9 8.05 -6.28 -2.64
CA PRO A 9 7.34 -5.06 -2.30
C PRO A 9 8.25 -3.84 -2.46
N VAL A 10 7.67 -2.70 -2.86
CA VAL A 10 8.41 -1.44 -3.02
C VAL A 10 7.89 -0.35 -2.06
N PRO A 11 8.76 0.55 -1.58
CA PRO A 11 8.30 1.71 -0.81
C PRO A 11 7.36 2.60 -1.63
N GLY A 12 6.27 3.05 -1.00
CA GLY A 12 5.19 3.80 -1.64
C GLY A 12 4.08 2.93 -2.26
N GLN A 13 4.23 1.60 -2.24
CA GLN A 13 3.21 0.67 -2.71
C GLN A 13 2.06 0.55 -1.71
N LEU A 14 0.82 0.45 -2.21
CA LEU A 14 -0.33 0.13 -1.37
C LEU A 14 -0.39 -1.37 -1.07
N ALA A 15 -0.78 -1.70 0.15
CA ALA A 15 -0.97 -3.06 0.60
C ALA A 15 -2.26 -3.18 1.42
N ARG A 16 -3.09 -4.17 1.09
CA ARG A 16 -4.29 -4.48 1.87
C ARG A 16 -3.99 -5.59 2.86
N VAL A 17 -4.46 -5.45 4.10
CA VAL A 17 -4.29 -6.52 5.10
C VAL A 17 -5.34 -7.61 4.86
N LEU A 18 -4.88 -8.85 4.64
CA LEU A 18 -5.75 -10.01 4.45
C LEU A 18 -6.09 -10.73 5.76
N LYS A 19 -5.19 -10.67 6.75
CA LYS A 19 -5.32 -11.42 8.02
C LYS A 19 -4.95 -10.57 9.24
N GLY A 20 -5.72 -10.73 10.31
CA GLY A 20 -5.52 -10.13 11.63
C GLY A 20 -6.57 -9.07 12.01
N LYS A 21 -6.30 -8.28 13.05
CA LYS A 21 -7.25 -7.28 13.60
C LYS A 21 -7.58 -6.13 12.64
N GLU A 22 -6.70 -5.85 11.68
CA GLU A 22 -6.86 -4.76 10.70
C GLU A 22 -7.20 -5.30 9.30
N THR A 23 -7.83 -6.48 9.23
CA THR A 23 -8.24 -7.10 7.95
C THR A 23 -9.17 -6.19 7.17
N GLY A 24 -8.93 -6.05 5.87
CA GLY A 24 -9.68 -5.19 4.97
C GLY A 24 -9.20 -3.73 4.92
N SER A 25 -8.32 -3.31 5.84
CA SER A 25 -7.74 -1.97 5.81
C SER A 25 -6.57 -1.88 4.83
N TYR A 26 -6.43 -0.72 4.20
CA TYR A 26 -5.34 -0.39 3.28
C TYR A 26 -4.26 0.41 3.99
N PHE A 27 -3.01 0.11 3.67
CA PHE A 27 -1.85 0.79 4.19
C PHE A 27 -0.82 1.00 3.09
N VAL A 28 0.11 1.92 3.30
CA VAL A 28 1.22 2.16 2.38
C VAL A 28 2.50 1.60 2.99
N ILE A 29 3.31 0.92 2.18
CA ILE A 29 4.62 0.43 2.57
C ILE A 29 5.56 1.62 2.66
N VAL A 30 6.01 1.95 3.86
CA VAL A 30 6.94 3.07 4.08
C VAL A 30 8.38 2.62 4.14
N ARG A 31 8.64 1.38 4.57
CA ARG A 31 9.99 0.83 4.69
C ARG A 31 10.00 -0.67 4.48
N LEU A 32 11.05 -1.15 3.83
CA LEU A 32 11.36 -2.57 3.71
C LEU A 32 12.33 -2.93 4.83
N LEU A 33 11.97 -3.92 5.66
CA LEU A 33 12.85 -4.40 6.73
C LEU A 33 13.64 -5.60 6.24
N ASP A 34 12.93 -6.61 5.73
CA ASP A 34 13.47 -7.90 5.32
C ASP A 34 12.74 -8.40 4.06
N ARG A 35 13.17 -9.54 3.52
CA ARG A 35 12.45 -10.22 2.42
C ARG A 35 11.06 -10.74 2.78
N ARG A 36 10.73 -10.80 4.07
CA ARG A 36 9.43 -11.30 4.58
C ARG A 36 8.64 -10.25 5.36
N PHE A 37 9.29 -9.16 5.77
CA PHE A 37 8.69 -8.16 6.66
C PHE A 37 8.84 -6.75 6.10
N VAL A 38 7.78 -5.98 6.22
CA VAL A 38 7.71 -4.58 5.81
C VAL A 38 7.08 -3.74 6.91
N GLU A 39 7.32 -2.44 6.87
CA GLU A 39 6.63 -1.46 7.70
C GLU A 39 5.55 -0.76 6.89
N ILE A 40 4.34 -0.77 7.44
CA ILE A 40 3.16 -0.19 6.84
C ILE A 40 2.61 0.97 7.68
N ALA A 41 2.13 2.01 7.02
CA ALA A 41 1.52 3.18 7.64
C ALA A 41 0.37 3.72 6.77
N ASP A 42 -0.66 4.28 7.40
CA ASP A 42 -1.81 4.90 6.72
C ASP A 42 -1.91 6.42 6.98
N GLY A 43 -1.18 6.94 7.97
CA GLY A 43 -1.17 8.35 8.34
C GLY A 43 -2.31 8.78 9.26
N ASP A 44 -3.35 7.96 9.45
CA ASP A 44 -4.41 8.18 10.45
C ASP A 44 -4.15 7.36 11.72
N ARG A 45 -4.43 6.05 11.66
CA ARG A 45 -4.31 5.14 12.81
C ARG A 45 -2.85 4.74 13.03
N ARG A 46 -2.09 4.57 11.94
CA ARG A 46 -0.65 4.29 11.95
C ARG A 46 0.09 5.40 11.23
N ARG A 47 0.68 6.31 12.03
CA ARG A 47 1.57 7.36 11.54
C ARG A 47 2.91 6.79 11.08
N PHE A 48 3.65 7.54 10.28
CA PHE A 48 5.01 7.15 9.85
C PHE A 48 5.90 6.75 11.03
N ASP A 49 5.88 7.52 12.12
CA ASP A 49 6.68 7.25 13.33
C ASP A 49 6.20 6.01 14.13
N ASN A 50 4.96 5.57 13.91
CA ASN A 50 4.37 4.37 14.52
C ASN A 50 3.99 3.34 13.46
N ALA A 51 4.81 3.25 12.40
CA ALA A 51 4.64 2.27 11.35
C ALA A 51 4.66 0.87 11.95
N LYS A 52 3.82 -0.01 11.42
CA LYS A 52 3.64 -1.35 11.97
C LYS A 52 4.44 -2.35 11.15
N LYS A 53 5.28 -3.15 11.81
CA LYS A 53 5.89 -4.32 11.19
C LYS A 53 4.82 -5.35 10.84
N LYS A 54 4.75 -5.72 9.56
CA LYS A 54 3.81 -6.72 9.04
C LYS A 54 4.54 -7.71 8.14
N ASN A 55 4.08 -8.96 8.17
CA ASN A 55 4.59 -9.99 7.28
C ASN A 55 3.92 -9.86 5.90
N ILE A 56 4.72 -9.90 4.84
CA ILE A 56 4.27 -9.77 3.45
C ILE A 56 3.26 -10.87 3.10
N SER A 57 3.39 -12.08 3.65
CA SER A 57 2.42 -13.18 3.43
C SER A 57 1.00 -12.88 3.93
N HIS A 58 0.80 -11.85 4.75
CA HIS A 58 -0.51 -11.43 5.26
C HIS A 58 -1.01 -10.15 4.59
N LEU A 59 -0.27 -9.66 3.60
CA LEU A 59 -0.56 -8.47 2.84
C LEU A 59 -0.86 -8.86 1.40
N ASP A 60 -1.83 -8.18 0.83
CA ASP A 60 -2.13 -8.20 -0.58
C ASP A 60 -1.50 -6.95 -1.20
N LEU A 61 -0.37 -7.14 -1.88
CA LEU A 61 0.37 -6.05 -2.52
C LEU A 61 -0.43 -5.57 -3.73
N GLN A 62 -0.89 -4.33 -3.69
CA GLN A 62 -1.63 -3.75 -4.81
C GLN A 62 -0.64 -3.32 -5.90
N SER A 63 -1.07 -3.36 -7.16
CA SER A 63 -0.26 -2.86 -8.29
C SER A 63 -0.09 -1.34 -8.24
N TYR A 64 -0.89 -0.63 -7.45
CA TYR A 64 -0.80 0.81 -7.27
C TYR A 64 0.37 1.20 -6.37
N VAL A 65 1.23 2.07 -6.89
CA VAL A 65 2.37 2.66 -6.19
C VAL A 65 2.26 4.17 -6.27
N SER A 66 2.18 4.83 -5.12
CA SER A 66 2.06 6.29 -5.08
C SER A 66 3.44 6.92 -5.33
N ALA A 67 3.61 7.53 -6.50
CA ALA A 67 4.83 8.23 -6.88
C ALA A 67 5.17 9.37 -5.90
N GLU A 68 4.17 10.08 -5.38
CA GLU A 68 4.33 11.12 -4.37
C GLU A 68 4.97 10.60 -3.07
N VAL A 69 4.48 9.46 -2.57
CA VAL A 69 5.03 8.83 -1.37
C VAL A 69 6.44 8.30 -1.66
N GLN A 70 6.62 7.61 -2.79
CA GLN A 70 7.91 7.05 -3.18
C GLN A 70 8.98 8.15 -3.33
N LYS A 71 8.64 9.27 -3.96
CA LYS A 71 9.53 10.43 -4.10
C LYS A 71 9.89 11.01 -2.72
N SER A 72 8.90 11.19 -1.85
CA SER A 72 9.12 11.71 -0.49
C SER A 72 10.06 10.81 0.33
N LEU A 73 9.85 9.50 0.27
CA LEU A 73 10.71 8.50 0.92
C LEU A 73 12.12 8.49 0.32
N ARG A 74 12.27 8.67 -1.00
CA ARG A 74 13.58 8.69 -1.66
C ARG A 74 14.36 9.97 -1.39
N GLU A 75 13.71 11.12 -1.40
CA GLU A 75 14.34 12.43 -1.23
C GLU A 75 14.67 12.71 0.24
N THR A 76 13.73 12.44 1.15
CA THR A 76 13.83 12.85 2.56
C THR A 76 13.86 11.69 3.55
N GLY A 77 13.65 10.45 3.10
CA GLY A 77 13.51 9.30 3.98
C GLY A 77 12.22 9.29 4.80
N ARG A 78 11.34 10.30 4.63
CA ARG A 78 10.13 10.49 5.42
C ARG A 78 8.96 10.83 4.52
N VAL A 79 7.76 10.44 4.95
CA VAL A 79 6.52 10.86 4.31
C VAL A 79 5.59 11.43 5.37
N THR A 80 4.88 12.50 5.00
CA THR A 80 3.90 13.12 5.89
C THR A 80 2.63 12.27 5.94
N ASN A 81 1.96 12.29 7.10
CA ASN A 81 0.70 11.57 7.30
C ASN A 81 -0.38 11.99 6.27
N GLY A 82 -0.37 13.25 5.83
CA GLY A 82 -1.27 13.75 4.79
C GLY A 82 -1.08 13.05 3.44
N LYS A 83 0.17 12.84 3.02
CA LYS A 83 0.47 12.14 1.76
C LYS A 83 0.06 10.66 1.80
N LEU A 84 0.24 10.00 2.94
CA LEU A 84 -0.22 8.62 3.14
C LEU A 84 -1.74 8.50 3.00
N ARG A 85 -2.48 9.37 3.69
CA ARG A 85 -3.94 9.42 3.60
C ARG A 85 -4.42 9.70 2.18
N PHE A 86 -3.78 10.67 1.51
CA PHE A 86 -4.10 11.02 0.13
C PHE A 86 -3.88 9.84 -0.82
N ALA A 87 -2.73 9.15 -0.70
CA ALA A 87 -2.44 8.00 -1.54
C ALA A 87 -3.48 6.88 -1.42
N ILE A 88 -3.95 6.60 -0.20
CA ILE A 88 -5.00 5.60 0.05
C ILE A 88 -6.35 6.07 -0.47
N ALA A 89 -6.73 7.32 -0.18
CA ALA A 89 -7.99 7.89 -0.64
C ALA A 89 -8.08 7.92 -2.17
N HIS A 90 -7.00 8.35 -2.84
CA HIS A 90 -6.90 8.36 -4.29
C HIS A 90 -7.10 6.95 -4.86
N TYR A 91 -6.41 5.95 -4.31
CA TYR A 91 -6.58 4.57 -4.76
C TYR A 91 -8.02 4.07 -4.62
N LEU A 92 -8.65 4.33 -3.48
CA LEU A 92 -10.05 3.93 -3.24
C LEU A 92 -11.03 4.64 -4.18
N ASP A 93 -10.78 5.91 -4.48
CA ASP A 93 -11.57 6.68 -5.45
C ASP A 93 -11.44 6.12 -6.86
N GLU A 94 -10.21 5.79 -7.30
CA GLU A 94 -9.96 5.16 -8.59
C GLU A 94 -10.64 3.79 -8.71
N GLU A 95 -10.58 2.96 -7.66
CA GLU A 95 -11.28 1.67 -7.61
C GLU A 95 -12.80 1.82 -7.71
N VAL A 96 -13.37 2.88 -7.10
CA VAL A 96 -14.80 3.18 -7.17
C VAL A 96 -15.21 3.65 -8.56
N CYS A 97 -14.40 4.50 -9.21
CA CYS A 97 -14.69 4.99 -10.56
C CYS A 97 -14.54 3.88 -11.61
N ASN A 98 -13.54 3.00 -11.45
CA ASN A 98 -13.29 1.90 -12.37
C ASN A 98 -14.43 0.85 -12.36
N LYS A 99 -15.10 0.64 -11.22
CA LYS A 99 -16.28 -0.23 -11.14
C LYS A 99 -17.52 0.32 -11.84
N ARG A 100 -17.68 1.64 -11.94
CA ARG A 100 -18.82 2.26 -12.65
C ARG A 100 -18.76 2.12 -14.17
N LYS A 101 -17.60 1.75 -14.72
CA LYS A 101 -17.41 1.63 -16.17
C LYS A 101 -17.77 0.23 -16.72
N GLY A 102 -18.16 -0.70 -15.85
CA GLY A 102 -18.52 -2.08 -16.21
C GLY A 102 -20.02 -2.36 -16.41
N GLU A 103 -20.91 -1.44 -16.04
CA GLU A 103 -22.37 -1.60 -16.22
C GLU A 103 -22.84 -0.79 -17.43
N SER A 104 -22.53 -1.26 -18.63
CA SER A 104 -23.16 -0.82 -19.89
C SER A 104 -22.97 -1.91 -20.96
N ALA A 105 -23.57 -3.09 -20.76
CA ALA A 105 -23.77 -4.07 -21.82
C ALA A 105 -24.81 -5.12 -21.39
N ASP A 106 -26.07 -4.72 -21.23
CA ASP A 106 -27.19 -5.61 -21.52
C ASP A 106 -28.25 -4.73 -22.19
N GLY A 107 -28.40 -4.92 -23.50
CA GLY A 107 -29.32 -4.20 -24.37
C GLY A 107 -30.63 -4.95 -24.55
#